data_AF-A0A370X1N1-F1
#
_entry.id   AF-A0A370X1N1-F1
#
_cell.length_a   1.000
_cell.length_b   1.000
_cell.length_c   1.000
_cell.angle_alpha   90.00
_cell.angle_beta   90.00
_cell.angle_gamma   90.00
#
_symmetry.space_group_name_H-M   'P 1'
#
loop_
_entity.id
_entity.type
_entity.pdbx_description
1 polymer ?
#
loop_
_entity_poly.entity_id
_entity_poly.type
_entity_poly.pdbx_seq_one_letter_code
_entity_poly.pdbx_strand_id
1 'polypeptide(L)'
;MSSFIAAFFPSFLATVFGIALGIPAAFYVNRRMLNAQIDASTAMLTARRKVAAKVLIQSCLYNIKVLESVAEFAMQGKVMRKLDLQLTTWDAVGPVLTPDFPDPMLLQQLAHHWVRLRHLELLNDDMFRREVGMLPAFKDDDMMLGMWGELYELSTSLSRHASQTAEALKPYSASVEE
;
A
#
# COMPACT_ATOMS: atom_id res chain seq x y z
N MET A 1 62.35 -41.34 18.99
CA MET A 1 61.03 -41.32 18.32
C MET A 1 59.86 -41.15 19.29
N SER A 2 59.93 -41.63 20.54
CA SER A 2 58.80 -41.55 21.50
C SER A 2 58.42 -40.12 21.94
N SER A 3 59.39 -39.21 22.11
CA SER A 3 59.11 -37.83 22.56
C SER A 3 58.36 -36.97 21.53
N PHE A 4 58.62 -37.20 20.23
CA PHE A 4 57.92 -36.50 19.16
C PHE A 4 56.45 -36.92 19.07
N ILE A 5 56.18 -38.23 19.14
CA ILE A 5 54.80 -38.76 19.09
C ILE A 5 54.00 -38.32 20.33
N ALA A 6 54.63 -38.30 21.51
CA ALA A 6 53.99 -37.84 22.75
C ALA A 6 53.64 -36.34 22.75
N ALA A 7 54.42 -35.50 22.06
CA ALA A 7 54.16 -34.06 21.95
C ALA A 7 53.23 -33.71 20.78
N PHE A 8 53.28 -34.46 19.68
CA PHE A 8 52.53 -34.19 18.45
C PHE A 8 51.04 -34.60 18.55
N PHE A 9 50.76 -35.78 19.10
CA PHE A 9 49.39 -36.32 19.16
C PHE A 9 48.41 -35.44 19.95
N PRO A 10 48.74 -34.90 21.13
CA PRO A 10 47.82 -34.05 21.88
C PRO A 10 47.42 -32.79 21.12
N SER A 11 48.38 -32.12 20.46
CA SER A 11 48.12 -30.92 19.66
C SER A 11 47.33 -31.23 18.38
N PHE A 12 47.67 -32.32 17.70
CA PHE A 12 46.94 -32.78 16.52
C PHE A 12 45.50 -33.18 16.87
N LEU A 13 45.31 -33.96 17.93
CA LEU A 13 43.99 -34.34 18.43
C LEU A 13 43.18 -33.11 18.85
N ALA A 14 43.75 -32.16 19.59
CA ALA A 14 43.06 -30.93 19.96
C ALA A 14 42.58 -30.13 18.73
N THR A 15 43.40 -30.08 17.67
CA THR A 15 43.04 -29.41 16.42
C THR A 15 41.95 -30.16 15.66
N VAL A 16 42.05 -31.50 15.55
CA VAL A 16 41.05 -32.34 14.91
C VAL A 16 39.73 -32.33 15.67
N PHE A 17 39.75 -32.42 17.00
CA PHE A 17 38.57 -32.26 17.86
C PHE A 17 37.98 -30.85 17.76
N GLY A 18 38.83 -29.83 17.76
CA GLY A 18 38.42 -28.44 17.57
C GLY A 18 37.73 -28.20 16.22
N ILE A 19 38.21 -28.83 15.14
CA ILE A 19 37.60 -28.76 13.82
C ILE A 19 36.31 -29.60 13.76
N ALA A 20 36.36 -30.84 14.25
CA ALA A 20 35.24 -31.79 14.20
C ALA A 20 34.04 -31.34 15.03
N LEU A 21 34.26 -30.62 16.14
CA LEU A 21 33.20 -30.05 16.96
C LEU A 21 32.91 -28.59 16.59
N GLY A 22 33.94 -27.81 16.26
CA GLY A 22 33.82 -26.38 15.96
C GLY A 22 33.11 -26.08 14.66
N ILE A 23 33.36 -26.85 13.58
CA ILE A 23 32.67 -26.64 12.30
C ILE A 23 31.17 -26.92 12.44
N PRO A 24 30.70 -28.07 12.95
CA PRO A 24 29.26 -28.31 13.13
C PRO A 24 28.60 -27.32 14.08
N ALA A 25 29.27 -26.94 15.18
CA ALA A 25 28.75 -25.93 16.10
C ALA A 25 28.60 -24.55 15.43
N ALA A 26 29.60 -24.11 14.65
CA ALA A 26 29.53 -22.87 13.89
C ALA A 26 28.43 -22.91 12.82
N PHE A 27 28.27 -24.03 12.10
CA PHE A 27 27.17 -24.22 11.15
C PHE A 27 25.80 -24.19 11.83
N TYR A 28 25.67 -24.81 13.00
CA TYR A 28 24.42 -24.79 13.77
C TYR A 28 24.05 -23.38 14.24
N VAL A 29 25.02 -22.63 14.79
CA VAL A 29 24.82 -21.24 15.22
C VAL A 29 24.47 -20.35 14.02
N ASN A 30 25.21 -20.45 12.91
CA ASN A 30 24.91 -19.69 11.69
C ASN A 30 23.52 -20.00 11.14
N ARG A 31 23.13 -21.29 11.10
CA ARG A 31 21.78 -21.69 10.66
C ARG A 31 20.70 -21.10 11.56
N ARG A 32 20.93 -21.11 12.88
CA ARG A 32 19.99 -20.52 13.85
C ARG A 32 19.88 -18.99 13.69
N MET A 33 21.00 -18.30 13.50
CA MET A 33 21.03 -16.86 13.25
C MET A 33 20.33 -16.50 11.93
N LEU A 34 20.59 -17.27 10.87
CA LEU A 34 19.95 -17.07 9.56
C LEU A 34 18.43 -17.25 9.66
N ASN A 35 17.96 -18.32 10.31
CA ASN A 35 16.54 -18.54 10.53
C ASN A 35 15.91 -17.39 11.33
N ALA A 36 16.56 -16.94 12.40
CA ALA A 36 16.06 -15.82 13.19
C ALA A 36 16.00 -14.50 12.39
N GLN A 37 16.95 -14.26 11.47
CA GLN A 37 16.91 -13.11 10.56
C GLN A 37 15.76 -13.21 9.56
N ILE A 38 15.51 -14.41 9.02
CA ILE A 38 14.38 -14.67 8.11
C ILE A 38 13.06 -14.44 8.86
N ASP A 39 12.91 -14.99 10.07
CA ASP A 39 11.72 -14.81 10.90
C ASP A 39 11.48 -13.34 11.26
N ALA A 40 12.55 -12.61 11.62
CA ALA A 40 12.45 -11.17 11.93
C ALA A 40 12.07 -10.33 10.69
N SER A 41 12.65 -10.64 9.53
CA SER A 41 12.35 -9.91 8.28
C SER A 41 10.91 -10.17 7.80
N THR A 42 10.44 -11.41 7.88
CA THR A 42 9.05 -11.76 7.53
C THR A 42 8.04 -11.12 8.49
N ALA A 43 8.34 -11.09 9.79
CA ALA A 43 7.52 -10.38 10.77
C ALA A 43 7.45 -8.87 10.48
N MET A 44 8.59 -8.24 10.18
CA MET A 44 8.65 -6.82 9.83
C MET A 44 7.86 -6.50 8.56
N LEU A 45 7.99 -7.32 7.51
CA LEU A 45 7.23 -7.16 6.27
C LEU A 45 5.72 -7.31 6.50
N THR A 46 5.32 -8.25 7.35
CA THR A 46 3.91 -8.43 7.72
C THR A 46 3.36 -7.23 8.48
N ALA A 47 4.12 -6.71 9.45
CA ALA A 47 3.73 -5.50 10.18
C ALA A 47 3.59 -4.28 9.26
N ARG A 48 4.54 -4.08 8.34
CA ARG A 48 4.48 -3.00 7.34
C ARG A 48 3.26 -3.11 6.42
N ARG A 49 2.92 -4.32 5.97
CA ARG A 49 1.71 -4.58 5.16
C ARG A 49 0.43 -4.23 5.90
N LYS A 50 0.31 -4.61 7.18
CA LYS A 50 -0.84 -4.25 8.02
C LYS A 50 -1.01 -2.74 8.17
N VAL A 51 0.11 -2.03 8.42
CA VAL A 51 0.11 -0.56 8.50
C VAL A 51 -0.29 0.05 7.16
N ALA A 52 0.26 -0.42 6.04
CA ALA A 52 -0.09 0.05 4.71
C ALA A 52 -1.59 -0.15 4.39
N ALA A 53 -2.14 -1.33 4.70
CA ALA A 53 -3.57 -1.61 4.54
C ALA A 53 -4.42 -0.66 5.39
N LYS A 54 -4.03 -0.40 6.65
CA LYS A 54 -4.73 0.55 7.53
C LYS A 54 -4.71 1.97 6.99
N VAL A 55 -3.57 2.43 6.45
CA VAL A 55 -3.44 3.74 5.81
C VAL A 55 -4.35 3.84 4.58
N LEU A 56 -4.42 2.81 3.74
CA LEU A 56 -5.34 2.79 2.60
C LEU A 56 -6.81 2.83 3.04
N ILE A 57 -7.20 2.06 4.05
CA ILE A 57 -8.56 2.10 4.61
C ILE A 57 -8.92 3.51 5.07
N GLN A 58 -8.04 4.14 5.87
CA GLN A 58 -8.26 5.50 6.34
C GLN A 58 -8.39 6.50 5.18
N SER A 59 -7.60 6.31 4.13
CA SER A 59 -7.64 7.13 2.92
C SER A 59 -8.95 6.97 2.15
N CYS A 60 -9.43 5.72 1.97
CA CYS A 60 -10.75 5.46 1.39
C CYS A 60 -11.87 6.11 2.21
N LEU A 61 -11.88 5.94 3.53
CA LEU A 61 -12.88 6.52 4.42
C LEU A 61 -12.89 8.06 4.39
N TYR A 62 -11.72 8.67 4.27
CA TYR A 62 -11.60 10.11 4.11
C TYR A 62 -12.11 10.57 2.74
N ASN A 63 -11.66 9.91 1.65
CA ASN A 63 -12.08 10.24 0.29
C ASN A 63 -13.59 10.07 0.08
N ILE A 64 -14.25 9.09 0.73
CA ILE A 64 -15.71 8.92 0.68
C ILE A 64 -16.42 10.23 1.04
N LYS A 65 -16.04 10.88 2.13
CA LYS A 65 -16.67 12.13 2.59
C LYS A 65 -16.49 13.28 1.58
N VAL A 66 -15.32 13.34 0.96
CA VAL A 66 -15.02 14.33 -0.08
C VAL A 66 -15.85 14.04 -1.33
N LEU A 67 -15.93 12.78 -1.75
CA LEU A 67 -16.71 12.36 -2.91
C LEU A 67 -18.22 12.58 -2.72
N GLU A 68 -18.75 12.34 -1.51
CA GLU A 68 -20.14 12.67 -1.16
C GLU A 68 -20.38 14.17 -1.29
N SER A 69 -19.45 15.01 -0.81
CA SER A 69 -19.53 16.46 -0.99
C SER A 69 -19.51 16.85 -2.47
N VAL A 70 -18.65 16.22 -3.29
CA VAL A 70 -18.60 16.47 -4.75
C VAL A 70 -19.95 16.14 -5.39
N ALA A 71 -20.56 15.01 -5.04
CA ALA A 71 -21.86 14.60 -5.56
C ALA A 71 -22.95 15.63 -5.21
N GLU A 72 -22.99 16.10 -3.97
CA GLU A 72 -23.94 17.12 -3.52
C GLU A 72 -23.78 18.46 -4.25
N PHE A 73 -22.54 18.89 -4.48
CA PHE A 73 -22.23 20.11 -5.23
C PHE A 73 -22.61 19.96 -6.71
N ALA A 74 -22.29 18.83 -7.32
CA ALA A 74 -22.64 18.53 -8.72
C ALA A 74 -24.16 18.58 -8.95
N MET A 75 -24.96 18.03 -8.02
CA MET A 75 -26.43 18.12 -8.08
C MET A 75 -26.96 19.56 -8.04
N GLN A 76 -26.21 20.48 -7.43
CA GLN A 76 -26.56 21.90 -7.36
C GLN A 76 -25.99 22.71 -8.54
N GLY A 77 -25.33 22.07 -9.49
CA GLY A 77 -24.61 22.74 -10.58
C GLY A 77 -23.46 23.62 -10.07
N LYS A 78 -22.81 23.20 -8.98
CA LYS A 78 -21.65 23.89 -8.38
C LYS A 78 -20.44 22.97 -8.41
N VAL A 79 -19.26 23.56 -8.58
CA VAL A 79 -17.99 22.83 -8.49
C VAL A 79 -17.27 23.18 -7.20
N MET A 80 -16.46 22.25 -6.69
CA MET A 80 -15.57 22.55 -5.58
C MET A 80 -14.32 23.26 -6.08
N ARG A 81 -13.90 24.32 -5.41
CA ARG A 81 -12.67 25.06 -5.76
C ARG A 81 -11.41 24.19 -5.70
N LYS A 82 -11.36 23.25 -4.76
CA LYS A 82 -10.25 22.32 -4.57
C LYS A 82 -10.79 21.03 -3.97
N LEU A 83 -10.54 19.91 -4.65
CA LEU A 83 -10.80 18.59 -4.09
C LEU A 83 -9.64 18.19 -3.19
N ASP A 84 -9.91 18.08 -1.90
CA ASP A 84 -8.93 17.57 -0.95
C ASP A 84 -8.99 16.04 -0.97
N LEU A 85 -8.57 15.42 -2.07
CA LEU A 85 -8.49 13.96 -2.18
C LEU A 85 -7.11 13.46 -1.76
N GLN A 86 -7.04 12.35 -1.02
CA GLN A 86 -5.78 11.72 -0.64
C GLN A 86 -5.19 10.88 -1.80
N LEU A 87 -4.76 11.56 -2.85
CA LEU A 87 -4.30 10.94 -4.11
C LEU A 87 -2.91 10.31 -4.00
N THR A 88 -2.07 10.77 -3.07
CA THR A 88 -0.69 10.32 -2.92
C THR A 88 -0.55 9.06 -2.05
N THR A 89 -1.64 8.62 -1.41
CA THR A 89 -1.60 7.46 -0.50
C THR A 89 -1.14 6.21 -1.22
N TRP A 90 -1.67 5.94 -2.42
CA TRP A 90 -1.27 4.79 -3.22
C TRP A 90 0.21 4.82 -3.59
N ASP A 91 0.74 5.96 -3.99
CA ASP A 91 2.15 6.10 -4.34
C ASP A 91 3.06 5.87 -3.11
N ALA A 92 2.60 6.24 -1.92
CA ALA A 92 3.35 6.07 -0.68
C ALA A 92 3.37 4.63 -0.16
N VAL A 93 2.25 3.89 -0.26
CA VAL A 93 2.12 2.57 0.38
C VAL A 93 1.93 1.41 -0.59
N GLY A 94 1.57 1.69 -1.85
CA GLY A 94 1.43 0.69 -2.93
C GLY A 94 2.68 -0.18 -3.08
N PRO A 95 3.89 0.39 -3.19
CA PRO A 95 5.14 -0.39 -3.28
C PRO A 95 5.41 -1.31 -2.08
N VAL A 96 4.85 -0.99 -0.90
CA VAL A 96 4.97 -1.82 0.31
C VAL A 96 4.03 -3.04 0.24
N LEU A 97 2.88 -2.90 -0.43
CA LEU A 97 1.89 -3.96 -0.56
C LEU A 97 2.20 -4.90 -1.73
N THR A 98 2.62 -4.38 -2.88
CA THR A 98 2.75 -5.14 -4.14
C THR A 98 3.57 -6.44 -4.08
N PRO A 99 4.75 -6.51 -3.41
CA PRO A 99 5.64 -7.66 -3.56
C PRO A 99 5.03 -9.00 -3.14
N ASP A 100 4.18 -9.01 -2.11
CA ASP A 100 3.66 -10.24 -1.49
C ASP A 100 2.21 -10.08 -1.01
N PHE A 101 1.40 -9.29 -1.73
CA PHE A 101 -0.03 -9.21 -1.40
C PHE A 101 -0.75 -10.47 -1.89
N PRO A 102 -1.57 -11.12 -1.04
CA PRO A 102 -2.17 -12.41 -1.39
C PRO A 102 -3.25 -12.32 -2.47
N ASP A 103 -3.90 -11.16 -2.62
CA ASP A 103 -5.00 -10.96 -3.58
C ASP A 103 -4.60 -9.97 -4.71
N PRO A 104 -4.13 -10.47 -5.85
CA PRO A 104 -3.70 -9.62 -6.96
C PRO A 104 -4.87 -8.85 -7.61
N MET A 105 -6.10 -9.38 -7.54
CA MET A 105 -7.27 -8.68 -8.07
C MET A 105 -7.60 -7.46 -7.22
N LEU A 106 -7.54 -7.59 -5.90
CA LEU A 106 -7.73 -6.46 -5.00
C LEU A 106 -6.63 -5.39 -5.19
N LEU A 107 -5.36 -5.79 -5.40
CA LEU A 107 -4.30 -4.83 -5.73
C LEU A 107 -4.59 -4.06 -7.02
N GLN A 108 -5.07 -4.73 -8.06
CA GLN A 108 -5.43 -4.07 -9.31
C GLN A 108 -6.60 -3.11 -9.13
N GLN A 109 -7.63 -3.51 -8.38
CA GLN A 109 -8.77 -2.67 -8.05
C GLN A 109 -8.34 -1.41 -7.27
N LEU A 110 -7.45 -1.57 -6.30
CA LEU A 110 -6.82 -0.47 -5.56
C LEU A 110 -6.10 0.48 -6.51
N ALA A 111 -5.15 0.00 -7.31
CA ALA A 111 -4.41 0.84 -8.25
C ALA A 111 -5.37 1.62 -9.18
N HIS A 112 -6.39 0.94 -9.70
CA HIS A 112 -7.38 1.54 -10.58
C HIS A 112 -8.26 2.58 -9.87
N HIS A 113 -8.60 2.38 -8.60
CA HIS A 113 -9.35 3.34 -7.78
C HIS A 113 -8.64 4.71 -7.74
N TRP A 114 -7.34 4.74 -7.43
CA TRP A 114 -6.59 6.00 -7.34
C TRP A 114 -6.39 6.69 -8.69
N VAL A 115 -6.26 5.92 -9.78
CA VAL A 115 -6.25 6.49 -11.14
C VAL A 115 -7.56 7.22 -11.43
N ARG A 116 -8.70 6.61 -11.07
CA ARG A 116 -10.01 7.23 -11.27
C ARG A 116 -10.25 8.44 -10.36
N LEU A 117 -9.74 8.44 -9.12
CA LEU A 117 -9.76 9.63 -8.25
C LEU A 117 -9.02 10.81 -8.88
N ARG A 118 -7.85 10.57 -9.49
CA ARG A 118 -7.11 11.61 -10.20
C ARG A 118 -7.86 12.15 -11.41
N HIS A 119 -8.57 11.27 -12.12
CA HIS A 119 -9.41 11.70 -13.23
C HIS A 119 -10.56 12.62 -12.75
N LEU A 120 -11.20 12.30 -11.62
CA LEU A 120 -12.21 13.16 -11.01
C LEU A 120 -11.63 14.53 -10.60
N GLU A 121 -10.42 14.56 -10.03
CA GLU A 121 -9.72 15.82 -9.70
C GLU A 121 -9.53 16.70 -10.94
N LEU A 122 -9.02 16.13 -12.03
CA LEU A 122 -8.84 16.86 -13.29
C LEU A 122 -10.15 17.36 -13.87
N LEU A 123 -11.22 16.55 -13.81
CA LEU A 123 -12.55 16.94 -14.26
C LEU A 123 -13.08 18.13 -13.45
N ASN A 124 -12.99 18.06 -12.12
CA ASN A 124 -13.41 19.14 -11.23
C ASN A 124 -12.60 20.42 -11.49
N ASP A 125 -11.28 20.31 -11.65
CA ASP A 125 -10.41 21.45 -11.92
C ASP A 125 -10.74 22.13 -13.25
N ASP A 126 -11.03 21.36 -14.29
CA ASP A 126 -11.44 21.89 -15.59
C ASP A 126 -12.79 22.61 -15.51
N MET A 127 -13.76 22.04 -14.77
CA MET A 127 -15.05 22.70 -14.52
C MET A 127 -14.87 24.00 -13.73
N PHE A 128 -14.06 23.99 -12.67
CA PHE A 128 -13.77 25.17 -11.89
C PHE A 128 -13.10 26.27 -12.71
N ARG A 129 -12.10 25.91 -13.54
CA ARG A 129 -11.42 26.86 -14.44
C ARG A 129 -12.38 27.51 -15.43
N ARG A 130 -13.42 26.81 -15.88
CA ARG A 130 -14.47 27.38 -16.74
C ARG A 130 -15.38 28.32 -15.97
N GLU A 131 -15.78 27.94 -14.76
CA GLU A 131 -16.63 28.77 -13.90
C GLU A 131 -15.97 30.12 -13.56
N VAL A 132 -14.65 30.13 -13.31
CA VAL A 132 -13.89 31.36 -13.03
C VAL A 132 -13.38 32.10 -14.28
N GLY A 133 -13.74 31.62 -15.48
CA GLY A 133 -13.38 32.27 -16.76
C GLY A 133 -11.91 32.11 -17.20
N MET A 134 -11.15 31.18 -16.61
CA MET A 134 -9.79 30.83 -17.08
C MET A 134 -9.82 29.94 -18.34
N LEU A 135 -10.92 29.22 -18.54
CA LEU A 135 -11.19 28.44 -19.74
C LEU A 135 -12.48 28.95 -20.40
N PRO A 136 -12.62 28.82 -21.74
CA PRO A 136 -13.84 29.21 -22.41
C PRO A 136 -15.04 28.46 -21.83
N ALA A 137 -16.11 29.20 -21.54
CA ALA A 137 -17.39 28.64 -21.16
C ALA A 137 -17.92 27.74 -22.29
N PHE A 138 -18.75 26.78 -21.92
CA PHE A 138 -19.40 25.96 -22.92
C PHE A 138 -20.40 26.80 -23.71
N LYS A 139 -20.45 26.51 -25.01
CA LYS A 139 -21.39 27.14 -25.93
C LYS A 139 -22.77 26.48 -25.89
N ASP A 140 -22.84 25.30 -25.29
CA ASP A 140 -23.99 24.41 -25.28
C ASP A 140 -24.32 24.03 -23.82
N ASP A 141 -25.55 24.34 -23.42
CA ASP A 141 -26.06 24.07 -22.07
C ASP A 141 -26.19 22.56 -21.82
N ASP A 142 -26.45 21.76 -22.85
CA ASP A 142 -26.52 20.30 -22.74
C ASP A 142 -25.15 19.70 -22.37
N MET A 143 -24.06 20.31 -22.87
CA MET A 143 -22.71 19.87 -22.56
C MET A 143 -22.33 20.19 -21.11
N MET A 144 -22.78 21.33 -20.58
CA MET A 144 -22.65 21.65 -19.16
C MET A 144 -23.39 20.67 -18.27
N LEU A 145 -24.65 20.38 -18.59
CA LEU A 145 -25.46 19.41 -17.87
C LEU A 145 -24.83 18.01 -17.90
N GLY A 146 -24.28 17.61 -19.06
CA GLY A 146 -23.55 16.35 -19.21
C GLY A 146 -22.35 16.24 -18.26
N MET A 147 -21.56 17.31 -18.11
CA MET A 147 -20.41 17.31 -17.20
C MET A 147 -20.81 17.28 -15.72
N TRP A 148 -21.87 17.99 -15.33
CA TRP A 148 -22.41 17.87 -13.97
C TRP A 148 -22.89 16.45 -13.68
N GLY A 149 -23.57 15.84 -14.65
CA GLY A 149 -23.97 14.43 -14.60
C GLY A 149 -22.77 13.50 -14.43
N GLU A 150 -21.72 13.68 -15.23
CA GLU A 150 -20.49 12.89 -15.14
C GLU A 150 -19.80 13.05 -13.78
N LEU A 151 -19.69 14.28 -13.27
CA LEU A 151 -19.09 14.57 -11.96
C LEU A 151 -19.88 13.87 -10.83
N TYR A 152 -21.21 13.89 -10.90
CA TYR A 152 -22.09 13.20 -9.96
C TYR A 152 -21.97 11.67 -10.05
N GLU A 153 -22.04 11.11 -11.25
CA GLU A 153 -21.96 9.65 -11.45
C GLU A 153 -20.58 9.10 -11.06
N LEU A 154 -19.51 9.81 -11.42
CA LEU A 154 -18.15 9.40 -11.11
C LEU A 154 -17.88 9.48 -9.60
N SER A 155 -18.31 10.56 -8.93
CA SER A 155 -18.13 10.71 -7.48
C SER A 155 -18.91 9.68 -6.68
N THR A 156 -20.18 9.41 -7.02
CA THR A 156 -20.99 8.37 -6.37
C THR A 156 -20.45 6.96 -6.62
N SER A 157 -20.02 6.66 -7.85
CA SER A 157 -19.37 5.41 -8.23
C SER A 157 -18.07 5.18 -7.45
N LEU A 158 -17.24 6.23 -7.34
CA LEU A 158 -15.97 6.17 -6.61
C LEU A 158 -16.19 6.04 -5.09
N SER A 159 -17.20 6.71 -4.53
CA SER A 159 -17.54 6.58 -3.11
C SER A 159 -17.95 5.14 -2.76
N ARG A 160 -18.79 4.53 -3.60
CA ARG A 160 -19.15 3.10 -3.47
C ARG A 160 -17.93 2.19 -3.59
N HIS A 161 -17.08 2.44 -4.59
CA HIS A 161 -15.87 1.65 -4.79
C HIS A 161 -14.88 1.79 -3.63
N ALA A 162 -14.72 3.00 -3.06
CA ALA A 162 -13.91 3.24 -1.87
C ALA A 162 -14.45 2.46 -0.66
N SER A 163 -15.76 2.42 -0.46
CA SER A 163 -16.40 1.64 0.61
C SER A 163 -16.11 0.15 0.46
N GLN A 164 -16.33 -0.41 -0.73
CA GLN A 164 -16.06 -1.81 -1.03
C GLN A 164 -14.58 -2.17 -0.83
N THR A 165 -13.70 -1.29 -1.30
CA THR A 165 -12.25 -1.44 -1.18
C THR A 165 -11.79 -1.41 0.29
N ALA A 166 -12.34 -0.48 1.08
CA ALA A 166 -12.04 -0.38 2.50
C ALA A 166 -12.47 -1.65 3.26
N GLU A 167 -13.67 -2.18 2.97
CA GLU A 167 -14.13 -3.46 3.53
C GLU A 167 -13.24 -4.63 3.13
N ALA A 168 -12.88 -4.74 1.85
CA ALA A 168 -12.00 -5.79 1.35
C ALA A 168 -10.59 -5.75 1.95
N LEU A 169 -10.11 -4.57 2.35
CA LEU A 169 -8.83 -4.38 3.02
C LEU A 169 -8.83 -4.74 4.51
N LYS A 170 -9.99 -4.78 5.18
CA LYS A 170 -10.08 -5.03 6.63
C LYS A 170 -9.34 -6.30 7.10
N PRO A 171 -9.50 -7.47 6.44
CA PRO A 171 -8.81 -8.70 6.84
C PRO A 171 -7.28 -8.55 6.86
N TYR A 172 -6.74 -7.71 5.99
CA TYR A 172 -5.30 -7.46 5.86
C TYR A 172 -4.77 -6.39 6.83
N SER A 173 -5.67 -5.64 7.47
CA SER A 173 -5.35 -4.61 8.47
C SER A 173 -5.44 -5.10 9.92
N ALA A 174 -6.11 -6.24 10.16
CA ALA A 174 -6.36 -6.75 11.50
C ALA A 174 -5.05 -7.19 12.20
N SER A 175 -4.90 -6.78 13.45
CA SER A 175 -4.02 -7.44 14.42
C SER A 175 -4.49 -8.89 14.58
N VAL A 176 -3.56 -9.84 14.57
CA VAL A 176 -3.81 -11.06 15.37
C VAL A 176 -3.88 -10.49 16.79
N GLU A 177 -5.03 -10.66 17.42
CA GLU A 177 -5.41 -10.05 18.71
C GLU A 177 -4.26 -10.08 19.73
N GLU A 178 -4.11 -8.99 20.49
CA GLU A 178 -3.40 -8.98 21.78
C GLU A 178 -4.13 -9.86 22.80
#